data_AF-A0A239JD81-F1
#
_entry.id   AF-A0A239JD81-F1
#
_cell.length_a   1.000
_cell.length_b   1.000
_cell.length_c   1.000
_cell.angle_alpha   90.00
_cell.angle_beta   90.00
_cell.angle_gamma   90.00
#
_symmetry.space_group_name_H-M   'P 1'
#
loop_
_entity.id
_entity.type
_entity.pdbx_description
1 polymer ?
#
loop_
_entity_poly.entity_id
_entity_poly.type
_entity_poly.pdbx_seq_one_letter_code
_entity_poly.pdbx_strand_id
1 'polypeptide(L)'
;MTRATAAAPDLATRRADGVRGVLARRWPAALGAVAAANGFALVARLPEPAQAWTSAWCVLLAAVVYLTWGTARGDLGDRRLLTAQTAAVLGFGAVALAAVAVEPAAARYVLAAGWLGHAAWDVAHHRLGRVVPRWYAETCLVADLVVAAALLTVGLG
;
A
#
# COMPACT_ATOMS: atom_id res chain seq x y z
N MET A 1 45.64 -25.00 35.05
CA MET A 1 44.44 -25.13 34.18
C MET A 1 43.44 -24.05 34.57
N THR A 2 43.40 -22.93 33.86
CA THR A 2 42.41 -21.86 34.09
C THR A 2 41.73 -21.52 32.77
N ARG A 3 40.40 -21.65 32.80
CA ARG A 3 39.47 -21.64 31.67
C ARG A 3 39.23 -20.19 31.24
N ALA A 4 39.54 -19.84 29.99
CA ALA A 4 39.20 -18.54 29.42
C ALA A 4 37.70 -18.49 29.04
N THR A 5 36.94 -17.64 29.72
CA THR A 5 35.58 -17.25 29.31
C THR A 5 35.68 -16.08 28.33
N ALA A 6 35.55 -16.35 27.04
CA ALA A 6 35.38 -15.33 26.01
C ALA A 6 34.25 -15.77 25.05
N ALA A 7 32.99 -15.65 25.48
CA ALA A 7 31.82 -16.08 24.71
C ALA A 7 30.70 -15.02 24.65
N ALA A 8 31.04 -13.73 24.69
CA ALA A 8 30.07 -12.63 24.66
C ALA A 8 29.99 -11.80 23.34
N PRO A 9 31.04 -11.63 22.51
CA PRO A 9 30.94 -10.76 21.34
C PRO A 9 30.21 -11.37 20.13
N ASP A 10 30.24 -12.70 19.97
CA ASP A 10 29.77 -13.43 18.77
C ASP A 10 28.23 -13.60 18.69
N LEU A 11 27.52 -13.35 19.79
CA LEU A 11 26.04 -13.39 19.81
C LEU A 11 25.41 -12.03 19.52
N ALA A 12 26.10 -10.95 19.88
CA ALA A 12 25.63 -9.58 19.61
C ALA A 12 25.77 -9.23 18.12
N THR A 13 26.89 -9.61 17.50
CA THR A 13 27.12 -9.46 16.05
C THR A 13 26.13 -10.30 15.24
N ARG A 14 25.95 -11.58 15.56
CA ARG A 14 24.94 -12.43 14.89
C ARG A 14 23.50 -11.90 15.03
N ARG A 15 23.13 -11.32 16.18
CA ARG A 15 21.81 -10.67 16.33
C ARG A 15 21.70 -9.39 15.50
N ALA A 16 22.74 -8.57 15.46
CA ALA A 16 22.75 -7.34 14.64
C ALA A 16 22.67 -7.66 13.13
N ASP A 17 23.39 -8.70 12.68
CA ASP A 17 23.33 -9.19 11.29
C ASP A 17 21.97 -9.83 10.98
N GLY A 18 21.36 -10.52 11.96
CA GLY A 18 20.01 -11.05 11.87
C GLY A 18 18.94 -9.96 11.75
N VAL A 19 18.99 -8.93 12.60
CA VAL A 19 18.06 -7.79 12.55
C VAL A 19 18.23 -7.00 11.25
N ARG A 20 19.46 -6.72 10.83
CA ARG A 20 19.75 -6.10 9.52
C ARG A 20 19.25 -6.96 8.37
N GLY A 21 19.40 -8.28 8.43
CA GLY A 21 18.90 -9.22 7.42
C GLY A 21 17.38 -9.36 7.38
N VAL A 22 16.68 -9.16 8.50
CA VAL A 22 15.21 -9.12 8.55
C VAL A 22 14.68 -7.80 8.00
N LEU A 23 15.29 -6.67 8.37
CA LEU A 23 14.96 -5.35 7.81
C LEU A 23 15.25 -5.28 6.31
N ALA A 24 16.37 -5.83 5.85
CA ALA A 24 16.72 -5.92 4.44
C ALA A 24 15.75 -6.81 3.63
N ARG A 25 15.08 -7.77 4.27
CA ARG A 25 14.02 -8.58 3.62
C ARG A 25 12.64 -7.93 3.65
N ARG A 26 12.40 -6.98 4.56
CA ARG A 26 11.11 -6.29 4.76
C ARG A 26 11.15 -4.84 4.30
N TRP A 27 12.17 -4.45 3.53
CA TRP A 27 12.29 -3.08 3.02
C TRP A 27 11.06 -2.61 2.23
N PRO A 28 10.35 -3.44 1.42
CA PRO A 28 9.17 -2.97 0.69
C PRO A 28 8.03 -2.61 1.66
N ALA A 29 7.78 -3.50 2.64
CA ALA A 29 6.78 -3.28 3.68
C ALA A 29 7.12 -2.04 4.53
N ALA A 30 8.38 -1.89 4.95
CA ALA A 30 8.82 -0.73 5.71
C ALA A 30 8.67 0.57 4.91
N LEU A 31 9.04 0.56 3.63
CA LEU A 31 8.86 1.69 2.73
C LEU A 31 7.37 2.05 2.57
N GLY A 32 6.51 1.04 2.37
CA GLY A 32 5.06 1.24 2.24
C GLY A 32 4.45 1.88 3.49
N ALA A 33 4.78 1.35 4.67
CA ALA A 33 4.31 1.90 5.94
C ALA A 33 4.78 3.35 6.16
N VAL A 34 6.05 3.64 5.91
CA VAL A 34 6.61 4.99 6.06
C VAL A 34 5.98 5.95 5.06
N ALA A 35 5.88 5.57 3.78
CA ALA A 35 5.28 6.41 2.75
C ALA A 35 3.81 6.70 3.03
N ALA A 36 3.04 5.69 3.45
CA ALA A 36 1.62 5.85 3.81
C ALA A 36 1.43 6.75 5.02
N ALA A 37 2.19 6.53 6.10
CA ALA A 37 2.09 7.34 7.30
C ALA A 37 2.43 8.81 7.03
N ASN A 38 3.50 9.08 6.27
CA ASN A 38 3.89 10.44 5.89
C ASN A 38 2.88 11.07 4.91
N GLY A 39 2.44 10.32 3.90
CA GLY A 39 1.44 10.78 2.94
C GLY A 39 0.13 11.15 3.60
N PHE A 40 -0.40 10.28 4.48
CA PHE A 40 -1.59 10.55 5.26
C PHE A 40 -1.42 11.79 6.15
N ALA A 41 -0.28 11.92 6.84
CA ALA A 41 0.02 13.10 7.65
C ALA A 41 0.11 14.40 6.85
N LEU A 42 0.49 14.35 5.57
CA LEU A 42 0.46 15.50 4.68
C LEU A 42 -0.97 15.83 4.21
N VAL A 43 -1.76 14.81 3.86
CA VAL A 43 -3.17 14.98 3.47
C VAL A 43 -3.98 15.58 4.62
N ALA A 44 -3.77 15.12 5.85
CA ALA A 44 -4.46 15.64 7.04
C ALA A 44 -4.15 17.12 7.35
N ARG A 45 -3.16 17.74 6.69
CA ARG A 45 -2.87 19.18 6.81
C ARG A 45 -3.61 20.02 5.78
N LEU A 46 -4.30 19.39 4.82
CA LEU A 46 -5.06 20.08 3.79
C LEU A 46 -6.43 20.52 4.34
N PRO A 47 -7.05 21.57 3.74
CA PRO A 47 -8.44 21.91 4.03
C PRO A 47 -9.37 20.71 3.82
N GLU A 48 -10.39 20.54 4.66
CA GLU A 48 -11.36 19.43 4.61
C GLU A 48 -11.82 19.03 3.20
N PRO A 49 -12.27 19.97 2.33
CA PRO A 49 -12.70 19.62 0.97
C PRO A 49 -11.57 18.98 0.16
N ALA A 50 -10.33 19.48 0.31
CA ALA A 50 -9.18 18.96 -0.42
C ALA A 50 -8.76 17.57 0.06
N GLN A 51 -8.97 17.23 1.34
CA GLN A 51 -8.57 15.92 1.87
C GLN A 51 -9.29 14.76 1.15
N ALA A 52 -10.61 14.88 0.99
CA ALA A 52 -11.43 13.87 0.32
C ALA A 52 -11.05 13.73 -1.15
N TRP A 53 -10.91 14.86 -1.86
CA TRP A 53 -10.49 14.88 -3.26
C TRP A 53 -9.10 14.27 -3.44
N THR A 54 -8.10 14.67 -2.66
CA THR A 54 -6.75 14.11 -2.74
C THR A 54 -6.77 12.60 -2.47
N SER A 55 -7.49 12.14 -1.44
CA SER A 55 -7.59 10.72 -1.13
C SER A 55 -8.30 9.92 -2.24
N ALA A 56 -9.35 10.49 -2.84
CA ALA A 56 -10.07 9.90 -3.97
C ALA A 56 -9.17 9.76 -5.22
N TRP A 57 -8.37 10.79 -5.51
CA TRP A 57 -7.36 10.71 -6.58
C TRP A 57 -6.29 9.67 -6.28
N CYS A 58 -5.83 9.55 -5.03
CA CYS A 58 -4.81 8.57 -4.64
C CYS A 58 -5.28 7.13 -4.86
N VAL A 59 -6.51 6.76 -4.44
CA VAL A 59 -7.01 5.38 -4.62
C VAL A 59 -7.24 5.06 -6.10
N LEU A 60 -7.71 6.02 -6.90
CA LEU A 60 -7.84 5.85 -8.36
C LEU A 60 -6.47 5.69 -9.03
N LEU A 61 -5.49 6.53 -8.66
CA LEU A 61 -4.15 6.44 -9.21
C LEU A 61 -3.48 5.11 -8.88
N ALA A 62 -3.70 4.55 -7.70
CA ALA A 62 -3.21 3.22 -7.34
C ALA A 62 -3.66 2.17 -8.37
N ALA A 63 -4.94 2.18 -8.76
CA ALA A 63 -5.46 1.31 -9.80
C ALA A 63 -4.88 1.59 -11.20
N VAL A 64 -4.69 2.86 -11.56
CA VAL A 64 -4.14 3.26 -12.87
C VAL A 64 -2.68 2.83 -13.02
N VAL A 65 -1.88 2.87 -11.96
CA VAL A 65 -0.47 2.43 -12.02
C VAL A 65 -0.35 0.95 -12.37
N TYR A 66 -1.33 0.13 -12.01
CA TYR A 66 -1.36 -1.26 -12.41
C TYR A 66 -1.55 -1.45 -13.93
N LEU A 67 -2.31 -0.58 -14.60
CA LEU A 67 -2.43 -0.60 -16.06
C LEU A 67 -1.11 -0.23 -16.74
N THR A 68 -0.41 0.78 -16.23
CA THR A 68 0.86 1.22 -16.83
C THR A 68 1.93 0.13 -16.72
N TRP A 69 2.07 -0.47 -15.53
CA TRP A 69 2.97 -1.59 -15.31
C TRP A 69 2.59 -2.84 -16.11
N GLY A 70 1.31 -3.20 -16.14
CA GLY A 70 0.84 -4.35 -16.92
C GLY A 70 1.10 -4.17 -18.42
N THR A 71 0.92 -2.95 -18.93
CA THR A 71 1.23 -2.61 -20.32
C THR A 71 2.73 -2.72 -20.58
N ALA A 72 3.56 -2.12 -19.73
CA ALA A 72 5.01 -2.13 -19.86
C ALA A 72 5.62 -3.54 -19.80
N ARG A 73 5.01 -4.46 -19.04
CA ARG A 73 5.43 -5.87 -18.93
C ARG A 73 4.83 -6.77 -20.01
N GLY A 74 3.93 -6.26 -20.85
CA GLY A 74 3.21 -7.04 -21.86
C GLY A 74 2.13 -7.98 -21.30
N ASP A 75 1.85 -7.92 -20.00
CA ASP A 75 0.88 -8.80 -19.34
C ASP A 75 -0.56 -8.54 -19.81
N LEU A 76 -0.87 -7.32 -20.26
CA LEU A 76 -2.21 -6.96 -20.77
C LEU A 76 -2.50 -7.43 -22.20
N GLY A 77 -1.57 -8.15 -22.84
CA GLY A 77 -1.90 -8.95 -24.02
C GLY A 77 -2.89 -10.09 -23.69
N ASP A 78 -2.90 -10.53 -22.44
CA ASP A 78 -3.92 -11.43 -21.91
C ASP A 78 -5.23 -10.67 -21.68
N ARG A 79 -6.27 -11.00 -22.46
CA ARG A 79 -7.59 -10.36 -22.37
C ARG A 79 -8.18 -10.43 -20.98
N ARG A 80 -7.94 -11.52 -20.22
CA ARG A 80 -8.49 -11.65 -18.87
C ARG A 80 -7.88 -10.64 -17.91
N LEU A 81 -6.55 -10.43 -18.00
CA LEU A 81 -5.87 -9.42 -17.20
C LEU A 81 -6.26 -8.02 -17.62
N LEU A 82 -6.35 -7.74 -18.93
CA LEU A 82 -6.85 -6.45 -19.42
C LEU A 82 -8.26 -6.15 -18.88
N THR A 83 -9.19 -7.11 -18.98
CA THR A 83 -10.54 -6.94 -18.43
C THR A 83 -10.52 -6.72 -16.92
N ALA A 84 -9.70 -7.48 -16.17
CA ALA A 84 -9.55 -7.32 -14.73
C ALA A 84 -9.04 -5.92 -14.35
N GLN A 85 -7.99 -5.41 -15.03
CA GLN A 85 -7.44 -4.09 -14.72
C GLN A 85 -8.41 -2.96 -15.11
N THR A 86 -9.08 -3.08 -16.25
CA THR A 86 -10.12 -2.12 -16.64
C THR A 86 -11.27 -2.11 -15.65
N ALA A 87 -11.75 -3.28 -15.21
CA ALA A 87 -12.78 -3.39 -14.20
C ALA A 87 -12.33 -2.80 -12.86
N ALA A 88 -11.07 -2.98 -12.47
CA ALA A 88 -10.50 -2.37 -11.28
C ALA A 88 -10.49 -0.84 -11.38
N VAL A 89 -10.01 -0.26 -12.49
CA VAL A 89 -10.03 1.20 -12.68
C VAL A 89 -11.45 1.76 -12.62
N LEU A 90 -12.42 1.11 -13.24
CA LEU A 90 -13.83 1.52 -13.15
C LEU A 90 -14.37 1.40 -11.73
N GLY A 91 -14.05 0.32 -11.02
CA GLY A 91 -14.48 0.09 -9.64
C GLY A 91 -13.89 1.11 -8.67
N PHE A 92 -12.57 1.34 -8.71
CA PHE A 92 -11.91 2.34 -7.87
C PHE A 92 -12.28 3.76 -8.27
N GLY A 93 -12.53 4.02 -9.56
CA GLY A 93 -13.10 5.28 -10.04
C GLY A 93 -14.49 5.54 -9.47
N ALA A 94 -15.36 4.52 -9.42
CA ALA A 94 -16.67 4.63 -8.79
C ALA A 94 -16.55 4.90 -7.27
N VAL A 95 -15.61 4.25 -6.58
CA VAL A 95 -15.33 4.54 -5.16
C VAL A 95 -14.84 5.99 -4.98
N ALA A 96 -13.92 6.45 -5.82
CA ALA A 96 -13.41 7.82 -5.77
C ALA A 96 -14.53 8.86 -5.98
N LEU A 97 -15.40 8.64 -6.98
CA LEU A 97 -16.56 9.48 -7.24
C LEU A 97 -17.56 9.46 -6.08
N ALA A 98 -17.84 8.29 -5.51
CA ALA A 98 -18.73 8.15 -4.36
C ALA A 98 -18.18 8.89 -3.14
N ALA A 99 -16.87 8.82 -2.90
CA ALA A 99 -16.24 9.48 -1.75
C ALA A 99 -16.38 11.01 -1.79
N VAL A 100 -16.31 11.62 -2.98
CA VAL A 100 -16.44 13.08 -3.14
C VAL A 100 -17.90 13.54 -3.27
N ALA A 101 -18.84 12.61 -3.46
CA ALA A 101 -20.27 12.89 -3.59
C ALA A 101 -21.04 12.79 -2.26
N VAL A 102 -20.39 12.32 -1.18
CA VAL A 102 -21.00 12.16 0.14
C VAL A 102 -20.40 13.14 1.15
N GLU A 103 -21.09 13.32 2.27
CA GLU A 103 -20.61 14.12 3.40
C GLU A 103 -19.27 13.58 3.97
N PRO A 104 -18.39 14.44 4.53
CA PRO A 104 -17.06 14.04 4.99
C PRO A 104 -17.05 12.86 5.97
N ALA A 105 -18.04 12.80 6.87
CA ALA A 105 -18.19 11.72 7.85
C ALA A 105 -18.43 10.34 7.19
N ALA A 106 -19.10 10.31 6.04
CA ALA A 106 -19.31 9.10 5.25
C ALA A 106 -18.13 8.84 4.29
N ALA A 107 -17.54 9.89 3.72
CA ALA A 107 -16.43 9.81 2.77
C ALA A 107 -15.25 9.00 3.30
N ARG A 108 -14.91 9.15 4.60
CA ARG A 108 -13.82 8.38 5.23
C ARG A 108 -14.02 6.86 5.13
N TYR A 109 -15.26 6.39 5.26
CA TYR A 109 -15.59 4.97 5.21
C TYR A 109 -15.59 4.44 3.77
N VAL A 110 -16.08 5.24 2.82
CA VAL A 110 -16.02 4.93 1.39
C VAL A 110 -14.56 4.80 0.94
N LEU A 111 -13.71 5.76 1.34
CA LEU A 111 -12.28 5.73 1.04
C LEU A 111 -11.58 4.56 1.72
N ALA A 112 -11.88 4.29 3.00
CA ALA A 112 -11.33 3.13 3.69
C ALA A 112 -11.69 1.81 2.99
N ALA A 113 -12.94 1.66 2.53
CA ALA A 113 -13.35 0.50 1.74
C ALA A 113 -12.59 0.43 0.40
N GLY A 114 -12.34 1.56 -0.25
CA GLY A 114 -11.51 1.66 -1.44
C GLY A 114 -10.09 1.15 -1.21
N TRP A 115 -9.41 1.65 -0.18
CA TRP A 115 -8.06 1.21 0.18
C TRP A 115 -8.01 -0.26 0.57
N LEU A 116 -8.99 -0.77 1.33
CA LEU A 116 -9.06 -2.20 1.63
C LEU A 116 -9.32 -3.07 0.39
N GLY A 117 -10.13 -2.58 -0.55
CA GLY A 117 -10.35 -3.23 -1.84
C GLY A 117 -9.06 -3.29 -2.66
N HIS A 118 -8.28 -2.21 -2.65
CA HIS A 118 -6.99 -2.16 -3.34
C HIS A 118 -5.94 -3.06 -2.66
N ALA A 119 -5.90 -3.10 -1.33
CA ALA A 119 -5.09 -4.07 -0.59
C ALA A 119 -5.42 -5.52 -0.98
N ALA A 120 -6.70 -5.87 -1.14
CA ALA A 120 -7.10 -7.19 -1.62
C ALA A 120 -6.62 -7.45 -3.07
N TRP A 121 -6.63 -6.41 -3.91
CA TRP A 121 -6.10 -6.44 -5.27
C TRP A 121 -4.57 -6.69 -5.29
N ASP A 122 -3.84 -6.04 -4.40
CA ASP A 122 -2.40 -6.23 -4.21
C ASP A 122 -2.08 -7.66 -3.78
N VAL A 123 -2.87 -8.25 -2.86
CA VAL A 123 -2.70 -9.66 -2.47
C VAL A 123 -2.85 -10.59 -3.67
N ALA A 124 -3.85 -10.36 -4.52
CA ALA A 124 -4.05 -11.16 -5.72
C ALA A 124 -2.84 -11.06 -6.66
N HIS A 125 -2.34 -9.84 -6.92
CA HIS A 125 -1.20 -9.63 -7.82
C HIS A 125 0.14 -10.09 -7.23
N HIS A 126 0.33 -9.94 -5.92
CA HIS A 126 1.49 -10.49 -5.23
C HIS A 126 1.54 -12.01 -5.34
N ARG A 127 0.38 -12.70 -5.25
CA ARG A 127 0.28 -14.15 -5.41
C ARG A 127 0.50 -14.57 -6.87
N LEU A 128 -0.09 -13.86 -7.82
CA LEU A 128 0.03 -14.14 -9.26
C LEU A 128 1.45 -13.89 -9.79
N GLY A 129 2.17 -12.91 -9.23
CA GLY A 129 3.50 -12.52 -9.72
C GLY A 129 3.49 -11.88 -11.11
N ARG A 130 2.33 -11.37 -11.54
CA ARG A 130 2.10 -10.72 -12.85
C ARG A 130 1.63 -9.28 -12.65
N VAL A 131 1.62 -8.51 -13.74
CA VAL A 131 1.20 -7.11 -13.86
C VAL A 131 2.15 -6.13 -13.16
N VAL A 132 2.47 -6.33 -11.89
CA VAL A 132 3.44 -5.50 -11.13
C VAL A 132 4.54 -6.37 -10.53
N PRO A 133 5.72 -5.79 -10.21
CA PRO A 133 6.73 -6.49 -9.42
C PRO A 133 6.19 -6.88 -8.04
N ARG A 134 6.64 -8.03 -7.50
CA ARG A 134 6.19 -8.51 -6.18
C ARG A 134 6.45 -7.51 -5.06
N TRP A 135 7.59 -6.81 -5.10
CA TRP A 135 7.94 -5.79 -4.12
C TRP A 135 6.97 -4.60 -4.18
N TYR A 136 6.47 -4.25 -5.37
CA TYR A 136 5.54 -3.14 -5.55
C TYR A 136 4.19 -3.48 -4.92
N ALA A 137 3.65 -4.68 -5.23
CA ALA A 137 2.42 -5.16 -4.61
C ALA A 137 2.55 -5.29 -3.07
N GLU A 138 3.71 -5.71 -2.56
CA GLU A 138 3.95 -5.76 -1.11
C GLU A 138 3.97 -4.37 -0.48
N THR A 139 4.64 -3.39 -1.11
CA THR A 139 4.66 -1.99 -0.66
C THR A 139 3.25 -1.38 -0.66
N CYS A 140 2.49 -1.53 -1.75
CA CYS A 140 1.12 -1.01 -1.85
C CYS A 140 0.20 -1.66 -0.82
N LEU A 141 0.25 -3.00 -0.67
CA LEU A 141 -0.56 -3.70 0.32
C LEU A 141 -0.39 -3.10 1.73
N VAL A 142 0.86 -2.86 2.14
CA VAL A 142 1.11 -2.29 3.47
C VAL A 142 0.66 -0.84 3.54
N ALA A 143 0.91 -0.06 2.49
CA ALA A 143 0.48 1.34 2.43
C ALA A 143 -1.04 1.47 2.55
N ASP A 144 -1.78 0.68 1.80
CA ASP A 144 -3.24 0.66 1.74
C ASP A 144 -3.85 0.30 3.10
N LEU A 145 -3.30 -0.71 3.77
CA LEU A 145 -3.76 -1.10 5.11
C LEU A 145 -3.49 -0.01 6.15
N VAL A 146 -2.35 0.68 6.06
CA VAL A 146 -2.03 1.80 6.97
C VAL A 146 -2.98 2.98 6.72
N VAL A 147 -3.21 3.35 5.46
CA VAL A 147 -4.15 4.44 5.12
C VAL A 147 -5.57 4.09 5.53
N ALA A 148 -6.05 2.88 5.23
CA ALA A 148 -7.37 2.42 5.63
C ALA A 148 -7.54 2.44 7.16
N ALA A 149 -6.54 1.94 7.91
CA ALA A 149 -6.56 1.99 9.37
C ALA A 149 -6.60 3.43 9.90
N ALA A 150 -5.82 4.35 9.31
CA ALA A 150 -5.82 5.75 9.69
C ALA A 150 -7.18 6.41 9.43
N LEU A 151 -7.80 6.16 8.29
CA LEU A 151 -9.15 6.65 7.96
C LEU A 151 -10.23 6.12 8.92
N LEU A 152 -10.11 4.87 9.37
CA LEU A 152 -11.08 4.25 10.28
C LEU A 152 -10.93 4.69 11.74
N THR A 153 -9.70 5.01 12.15
CA THR A 153 -9.38 5.30 13.57
C THR A 153 -9.25 6.80 13.86
N VAL A 154 -8.61 7.54 12.96
CA VAL A 154 -8.38 8.98 13.08
C VAL A 154 -9.42 9.75 12.27
N GLY A 155 -9.71 9.29 11.04
CA GLY A 155 -10.60 9.98 10.11
C GLY A 155 -9.90 11.00 9.21
N LEU A 156 -10.68 11.60 8.31
CA LEU A 156 -10.32 12.85 7.64
C LEU A 156 -10.78 13.96 8.60
N GLY A 157 -9.83 14.74 9.10
CA GLY A 157 -10.06 15.69 10.19
C GLY A 157 -10.78 16.94 9.74
#